data_AF-A0AA88YUE4-F1
#
_entry.id   AF-A0AA88YUE4-F1
#
_cell.length_a   1.000
_cell.length_b   1.000
_cell.length_c   1.000
_cell.angle_alpha   90.00
_cell.angle_beta   90.00
_cell.angle_gamma   90.00
#
_symmetry.space_group_name_H-M   'P 1'
#
loop_
_entity.id
_entity.type
_entity.pdbx_description
1 polymer ?
#
loop_
_entity_poly.entity_id
_entity_poly.type
_entity_poly.pdbx_seq_one_letter_code
_entity_poly.pdbx_strand_id
1 'polypeptide(L)'
;MQEFVVSHLKHTGRSALGYWFGATDRKQENKWQWINDNVAMHYSNWAADQGPRHPGFLFGGLEDCALMKPKTGYSWHDALCNSPIGETYAFLCQFGKFNYHDVFRSKRNLEGTGHVRTILAYAKNRDFTRFRYV
;
A
#
# COMPACT_ATOMS: atom_id res chain seq x y z
N MET A 1 8.13 8.32 -7.46
CA MET A 1 7.43 7.08 -7.03
C MET A 1 5.92 7.22 -7.17
N GLN A 2 5.30 8.25 -6.57
CA GLN A 2 3.86 8.52 -6.64
C GLN A 2 3.31 8.56 -8.08
N GLU A 3 3.95 9.29 -9.00
CA GLU A 3 3.48 9.44 -10.38
C GLU A 3 3.36 8.12 -11.15
N PHE A 4 4.34 7.22 -10.99
CA PHE A 4 4.31 5.89 -11.61
C PHE A 4 3.11 5.08 -11.11
N VAL A 5 2.90 5.05 -9.80
CA VAL A 5 1.78 4.34 -9.16
C VAL A 5 0.45 4.93 -9.64
N VAL A 6 0.30 6.26 -9.58
CA VAL A 6 -0.92 6.96 -10.01
C VAL A 6 -1.22 6.72 -11.48
N SER A 7 -0.20 6.80 -12.35
CA SER A 7 -0.37 6.51 -13.78
C SER A 7 -0.91 5.10 -13.99
N HIS A 8 -0.36 4.10 -13.32
CA HIS A 8 -0.85 2.72 -13.43
C HIS A 8 -2.28 2.55 -12.88
N LEU A 9 -2.59 3.20 -11.75
CA LEU A 9 -3.93 3.11 -11.15
C LEU A 9 -5.00 3.77 -12.02
N LYS A 10 -4.67 4.88 -12.69
CA LYS A 10 -5.58 5.54 -13.65
C LYS A 10 -5.91 4.62 -14.83
N HIS A 11 -4.93 3.87 -15.33
CA HIS A 11 -5.15 2.94 -16.45
C HIS A 11 -5.93 1.68 -16.04
N THR A 12 -5.75 1.20 -14.81
CA THR A 12 -6.37 -0.05 -14.37
C THR A 12 -7.75 0.13 -13.73
N GLY A 13 -8.05 1.31 -13.16
CA GLY A 13 -9.40 1.67 -12.69
C GLY A 13 -9.99 0.75 -11.60
N ARG A 14 -9.16 0.05 -10.84
CA ARG A 14 -9.60 -1.12 -10.04
C ARG A 14 -10.34 -0.83 -8.74
N SER A 15 -10.19 0.36 -8.19
CA SER A 15 -10.91 0.79 -6.98
C SER A 15 -11.27 2.27 -7.11
N ALA A 16 -12.57 2.57 -7.01
CA ALA A 16 -13.09 3.92 -6.99
C ALA A 16 -12.96 4.58 -5.60
N LEU A 17 -12.93 3.75 -4.54
CA LEU A 17 -12.90 4.22 -3.16
C LEU A 17 -11.47 4.53 -2.71
N GLY A 18 -10.51 3.68 -3.06
CA GLY A 18 -9.12 3.88 -2.71
C GLY A 18 -8.28 2.63 -2.63
N TYR A 19 -7.02 2.83 -2.26
CA TYR A 19 -5.99 1.81 -2.28
C TYR A 19 -5.17 1.84 -0.99
N TRP A 20 -5.22 0.77 -0.20
CA TRP A 20 -4.32 0.56 0.93
C TRP A 20 -2.89 0.36 0.45
N PHE A 21 -1.94 0.88 1.21
CA PHE A 21 -0.51 0.63 1.00
C PHE A 21 0.24 0.53 2.33
N GLY A 22 1.51 0.14 2.28
CA GLY A 22 2.28 -0.33 3.43
C GLY A 22 2.79 0.72 4.43
N ALA A 23 2.03 1.77 4.74
CA ALA A 23 2.44 2.77 5.73
C ALA A 23 1.55 2.72 6.99
N THR A 24 2.17 2.93 8.15
CA THR A 24 1.51 2.93 9.47
C THR A 24 2.24 3.82 10.46
N ASP A 25 1.54 4.35 11.46
CA ASP A 25 2.10 4.99 12.65
C ASP A 25 1.62 4.34 13.97
N ARG A 26 1.07 3.12 13.90
CA ARG A 26 0.65 2.29 15.06
C ARG A 26 1.61 2.25 16.24
N LYS A 27 2.90 2.40 15.98
CA LYS A 27 3.95 2.36 17.00
C LYS A 27 4.01 3.67 17.80
N GLN A 28 3.77 4.79 17.14
CA GLN A 28 3.80 6.12 17.72
C GLN A 28 3.03 7.08 16.80
N GLU A 29 1.91 7.59 17.30
CA GLU A 29 1.06 8.57 16.62
C GLU A 29 1.87 9.68 15.95
N ASN A 30 1.51 10.02 14.71
CA ASN A 30 2.19 11.00 13.85
C ASN A 30 3.62 10.61 13.41
N LYS A 31 4.11 9.39 13.72
CA LYS A 31 5.42 8.88 13.28
C LYS A 31 5.25 7.71 12.32
N TRP A 32 5.07 8.08 11.06
CA TRP A 32 4.81 7.15 9.98
C TRP A 32 6.06 6.39 9.53
N GLN A 33 5.89 5.08 9.39
CA GLN A 33 6.90 4.12 8.96
C GLN A 33 6.33 3.13 7.95
N TRP A 34 7.23 2.55 7.17
CA TRP A 34 6.93 1.45 6.27
C TRP A 34 6.80 0.13 7.05
N ILE A 35 5.80 -0.70 6.72
CA ILE A 35 5.49 -1.91 7.50
C ILE A 35 6.48 -3.07 7.26
N ASN A 36 7.31 -2.99 6.23
CA ASN A 36 8.25 -4.04 5.86
C ASN A 36 9.53 -4.05 6.70
N ASP A 37 10.08 -2.89 7.02
CA ASP A 37 11.38 -2.71 7.66
C ASP A 37 11.32 -1.73 8.83
N ASN A 38 10.14 -1.14 9.10
CA ASN A 38 9.93 -0.11 10.11
C ASN A 38 10.79 1.15 9.87
N VAL A 39 11.18 1.42 8.62
CA VAL A 39 11.92 2.62 8.26
C VAL A 39 10.97 3.81 8.25
N ALA A 40 11.43 4.91 8.86
CA ALA A 40 10.71 6.17 8.87
C ALA A 40 10.52 6.72 7.45
N MET A 41 9.34 7.28 7.19
CA MET A 41 9.01 7.81 5.88
C MET A 41 9.72 9.15 5.65
N HIS A 42 10.61 9.20 4.66
CA HIS A 42 11.28 10.45 4.24
C HIS A 42 10.52 11.20 3.13
N TYR A 43 9.67 10.51 2.37
CA TYR A 43 8.80 11.07 1.34
C TYR A 43 7.35 10.85 1.74
N SER A 44 6.51 11.85 1.47
CA SER A 44 5.08 11.71 1.65
C SER A 44 4.25 12.50 0.65
N ASN A 45 3.02 12.05 0.45
CA ASN A 45 2.02 12.74 -0.35
C ASN A 45 0.67 12.81 0.39
N TRP A 46 0.73 13.08 1.70
CA TRP A 46 -0.44 13.28 2.55
C TRP A 46 -1.34 14.38 2.02
N ALA A 47 -2.66 14.19 2.15
CA ALA A 47 -3.60 15.29 2.00
C ALA A 47 -3.38 16.32 3.13
N ALA A 48 -3.97 17.50 2.97
CA ALA A 48 -3.98 18.50 4.04
C ALA A 48 -4.54 17.88 5.33
N ASP A 49 -3.89 18.16 6.44
CA ASP A 49 -4.29 17.71 7.79
C ASP A 49 -4.44 16.18 7.93
N GLN A 50 -3.63 15.40 7.21
CA GLN A 50 -3.59 13.92 7.31
C GLN A 50 -2.20 13.42 7.74
N GLY A 51 -2.15 12.15 8.18
CA GLY A 51 -0.92 11.49 8.61
C GLY A 51 -0.20 12.27 9.71
N PRO A 52 1.08 12.66 9.56
CA PRO A 52 1.85 13.33 10.62
C PRO A 52 1.37 14.75 10.94
N ARG A 53 0.44 15.29 10.14
CA ARG A 53 -0.20 16.60 10.38
C ARG A 53 -1.63 16.45 10.86
N HIS A 54 -2.12 15.22 10.98
CA HIS A 54 -3.41 14.98 11.59
C HIS A 54 -3.33 15.46 13.05
N PRO A 55 -4.31 16.20 13.57
CA PRO A 55 -4.26 16.80 14.92
C PRO A 55 -4.36 15.77 16.08
N GLY A 56 -3.86 14.55 15.88
CA GLY A 56 -4.11 13.38 16.71
C GLY A 56 -3.45 13.37 18.09
N PHE A 57 -4.28 13.62 19.12
CA PHE A 57 -4.28 12.93 20.43
C PHE A 57 -5.67 13.03 21.10
N LEU A 58 -6.45 14.09 20.85
CA LEU A 58 -7.78 14.28 21.46
C LEU A 58 -8.96 13.68 20.66
N PHE A 59 -8.82 13.48 19.34
CA PHE A 59 -9.93 13.02 18.47
C PHE A 59 -9.53 12.09 17.31
N GLY A 60 -8.26 11.66 17.20
CA GLY A 60 -7.74 11.09 15.94
C GLY A 60 -6.76 9.91 16.01
N GLY A 61 -6.28 9.49 17.19
CA GLY A 61 -5.24 8.46 17.30
C GLY A 61 -5.70 7.01 17.19
N LEU A 62 -6.70 6.76 16.34
CA LEU A 62 -7.19 5.40 16.03
C LEU A 62 -6.96 5.04 14.56
N GLU A 63 -6.70 6.05 13.74
CA GLU A 63 -6.39 5.89 12.33
C GLU A 63 -4.89 5.67 12.25
N ASP A 64 -4.47 4.44 11.94
CA ASP A 64 -3.04 4.10 11.88
C ASP A 64 -2.63 3.49 10.53
N CYS A 65 -3.50 3.57 9.52
CA CYS A 65 -3.30 2.90 8.24
C CYS A 65 -3.44 3.89 7.07
N ALA A 66 -2.50 3.84 6.14
CA ALA A 66 -2.50 4.77 5.02
C ALA A 66 -3.23 4.22 3.78
N LEU A 67 -4.06 5.06 3.15
CA LEU A 67 -4.65 4.76 1.84
C LEU A 67 -4.61 5.93 0.87
N MET A 68 -4.57 5.63 -0.43
CA MET A 68 -4.68 6.63 -1.50
C MET A 68 -6.11 6.72 -2.03
N LYS A 69 -6.68 7.92 -2.11
CA LYS A 69 -8.04 8.14 -2.62
C LYS A 69 -8.01 8.77 -4.02
N PRO A 70 -8.60 8.12 -5.05
CA PRO A 70 -8.77 8.74 -6.38
C PRO A 70 -9.48 10.10 -6.32
N LYS A 71 -10.49 10.23 -5.44
CA LYS A 71 -11.28 11.45 -5.26
C LYS A 71 -10.47 12.67 -4.83
N THR A 72 -9.31 12.48 -4.20
CA THR A 72 -8.42 13.56 -3.76
C THR A 72 -7.13 13.62 -4.57
N GLY A 73 -7.18 13.20 -5.84
CA GLY A 73 -6.01 13.19 -6.72
C GLY A 73 -4.94 12.18 -6.28
N TYR A 74 -5.34 11.10 -5.61
CA TYR A 74 -4.46 10.08 -5.05
C TYR A 74 -3.54 10.59 -3.91
N SER A 75 -3.90 11.68 -3.25
CA SER A 75 -3.29 12.03 -1.96
C SER A 75 -3.54 10.95 -0.92
N TRP A 76 -2.65 10.89 0.07
CA TRP A 76 -2.67 9.88 1.11
C TRP A 76 -3.53 10.35 2.28
N HIS A 77 -4.32 9.44 2.82
CA HIS A 77 -5.20 9.65 3.95
C HIS A 77 -4.82 8.70 5.05
N ASP A 78 -4.91 9.21 6.25
CA ASP A 78 -4.95 8.40 7.44
C ASP A 78 -6.35 7.77 7.55
N ALA A 79 -6.41 6.54 8.02
CA ALA A 79 -7.66 5.82 8.14
C ALA A 79 -7.59 4.70 9.17
N LEU A 80 -8.76 4.38 9.74
CA LEU A 80 -8.93 3.18 10.56
C LEU A 80 -8.51 1.93 9.77
N CYS A 81 -7.53 1.19 10.30
CA CYS A 81 -7.07 -0.07 9.71
C CYS A 81 -8.20 -1.10 9.55
N ASN A 82 -9.18 -1.04 10.44
CA ASN A 82 -10.36 -1.90 10.44
C ASN A 82 -11.63 -1.03 10.54
N SER A 83 -12.13 -0.58 9.39
CA SER A 83 -13.41 0.13 9.35
C SER A 83 -14.56 -0.86 9.60
N PRO A 84 -15.45 -0.59 10.58
CA PRO A 84 -16.65 -1.40 10.81
C PRO A 84 -17.69 -1.23 9.71
N ILE A 85 -17.56 -0.21 8.85
CA ILE A 85 -18.57 0.20 7.87
C ILE A 85 -18.43 -0.53 6.51
N GLY A 86 -17.61 -1.59 6.43
CA GLY A 86 -17.60 -2.50 5.28
C GLY A 86 -17.01 -1.93 3.98
N GLU A 87 -16.34 -0.79 4.01
CA GLU A 87 -15.67 -0.26 2.82
C GLU A 87 -14.54 -1.21 2.38
N THR A 88 -14.58 -1.59 1.10
CA THR A 88 -13.57 -2.46 0.50
C THR A 88 -12.65 -1.64 -0.37
N TYR A 89 -11.39 -1.59 0.03
CA TYR A 89 -10.32 -0.93 -0.70
C TYR A 89 -9.42 -1.98 -1.34
N ALA A 90 -8.78 -1.63 -2.45
CA ALA A 90 -7.77 -2.49 -3.06
C ALA A 90 -6.43 -2.35 -2.35
N PHE A 91 -5.58 -3.37 -2.40
CA PHE A 91 -4.23 -3.31 -1.84
C PHE A 91 -3.18 -3.09 -2.93
N LEU A 92 -2.22 -2.22 -2.66
CA LEU A 92 -1.01 -2.04 -3.45
C LEU A 92 0.14 -2.78 -2.80
N CYS A 93 0.68 -3.78 -3.50
CA CYS A 93 1.83 -4.55 -3.06
C CYS A 93 3.06 -4.17 -3.88
N GLN A 94 4.24 -4.14 -3.22
CA GLN A 94 5.53 -4.07 -3.90
C GLN A 94 6.22 -5.43 -3.83
N PHE A 95 6.81 -5.86 -4.93
CA PHE A 95 7.64 -7.06 -4.97
C PHE A 95 9.10 -6.66 -5.19
N GLY A 96 10.01 -7.41 -4.57
CA GLY A 96 11.44 -7.26 -4.82
C GLY A 96 11.78 -7.56 -6.29
N LYS A 97 12.92 -7.05 -6.76
CA LYS A 97 13.47 -7.47 -8.04
C LYS A 97 13.87 -8.95 -7.90
N PHE A 98 13.23 -9.82 -8.67
CA PHE A 98 13.68 -11.20 -8.78
C PHE A 98 14.78 -11.27 -9.83
N ASN A 99 15.90 -11.91 -9.50
CA ASN A 99 16.85 -12.35 -10.52
C ASN A 99 16.18 -13.47 -11.32
N TYR A 100 16.08 -13.28 -12.63
CA TYR A 100 15.46 -14.24 -13.54
C TYR A 100 16.05 -15.65 -13.36
N HIS A 101 17.39 -15.75 -13.18
CA HIS A 101 18.06 -17.04 -12.99
C HIS A 101 17.63 -17.82 -11.74
N ASP A 102 17.24 -17.15 -10.66
CA ASP A 102 16.82 -17.82 -9.42
C ASP A 102 15.44 -18.47 -9.57
N VAL A 103 14.57 -17.88 -10.39
CA VAL A 103 13.22 -18.39 -10.67
C VAL A 103 13.24 -19.64 -11.55
N PHE A 104 14.09 -19.68 -12.58
CA PHE A 104 14.18 -20.85 -13.48
C PHE A 104 14.92 -22.03 -12.84
N ARG A 105 15.83 -21.79 -11.88
CA ARG A 105 16.49 -22.86 -11.13
C ARG A 105 15.50 -23.66 -10.27
N SER A 106 14.46 -23.02 -9.76
CA SER A 106 13.40 -23.65 -8.97
C SER A 106 12.26 -24.25 -9.81
N LYS A 107 12.18 -23.95 -11.12
CA LYS A 107 11.05 -24.30 -11.99
C LYS A 107 11.36 -25.33 -13.09
N ARG A 108 12.36 -26.19 -12.91
CA ARG A 108 12.66 -27.29 -13.87
C ARG A 108 11.52 -28.29 -14.13
N ASN A 109 10.37 -28.20 -13.46
CA ASN A 109 9.24 -29.12 -13.61
C ASN A 109 7.87 -28.48 -13.93
N LEU A 110 7.78 -27.22 -14.38
CA LEU A 110 6.48 -26.65 -14.79
C LEU A 110 6.60 -25.90 -16.12
N GLU A 111 6.06 -26.50 -17.18
CA GLU A 111 5.89 -25.87 -18.49
C GLU A 111 4.91 -24.68 -18.40
N GLY A 112 5.29 -23.54 -18.96
CA GLY A 112 4.43 -22.37 -19.04
C GLY A 112 5.17 -21.11 -19.49
N THR A 113 4.80 -20.60 -20.66
CA THR A 113 5.41 -19.46 -21.34
C THR A 113 5.23 -18.16 -20.56
N GLY A 114 6.34 -17.50 -20.25
CA GLY A 114 6.38 -16.28 -19.45
C GLY A 114 6.39 -15.01 -20.30
N HIS A 115 5.43 -14.13 -20.04
CA HIS A 115 5.58 -12.68 -20.21
C HIS A 115 5.10 -12.02 -18.92
N VAL A 116 6.02 -11.84 -17.96
CA VAL A 116 5.71 -11.20 -16.68
C VAL A 116 5.87 -9.69 -16.85
N ARG A 117 4.82 -9.03 -17.34
CA ARG A 117 4.68 -7.58 -17.18
C ARG A 117 4.19 -7.32 -15.76
N THR A 118 4.96 -6.52 -15.01
CA THR A 118 4.69 -5.96 -13.68
C THR A 118 3.38 -6.44 -13.04
N ILE A 119 3.47 -7.49 -12.21
CA ILE A 119 2.32 -7.96 -11.45
C ILE A 119 2.25 -7.12 -10.18
N LEU A 120 1.43 -6.07 -10.19
CA LEU A 120 0.80 -5.60 -8.97
C LEU A 120 -0.13 -6.73 -8.51
N ALA A 121 0.35 -7.57 -7.59
CA ALA A 121 -0.54 -8.54 -6.97
C ALA A 121 -1.47 -7.82 -6.00
N TYR A 122 -2.75 -8.03 -6.20
CA TYR A 122 -3.83 -7.49 -5.39
C TYR A 122 -4.21 -8.55 -4.36
N ALA A 123 -4.15 -8.23 -3.07
CA ALA A 123 -4.66 -9.10 -2.01
C ALA A 123 -6.15 -8.78 -1.78
N LYS A 124 -7.00 -9.81 -1.79
CA LYS A 124 -8.44 -9.68 -1.48
C LYS A 124 -8.76 -10.01 0.00
N ASN A 125 -7.77 -10.49 0.76
CA ASN A 125 -7.97 -10.99 2.12
C ASN A 125 -7.16 -10.20 3.16
N ARG A 126 -7.82 -9.95 4.29
CA ARG A 126 -7.39 -9.15 5.46
C ARG A 126 -6.27 -9.79 6.29
N ASP A 127 -5.37 -10.57 5.67
CA ASP A 127 -4.25 -11.22 6.36
C ASP A 127 -2.95 -10.46 6.06
N PHE A 128 -2.50 -9.71 7.06
CA PHE A 128 -1.38 -8.77 7.00
C PHE A 128 -0.01 -9.45 7.24
N THR A 129 0.04 -10.77 7.42
CA THR A 129 1.26 -11.46 7.91
C THR A 129 2.21 -11.99 6.84
N ARG A 130 1.84 -11.97 5.55
CA ARG A 130 2.60 -12.68 4.49
C ARG A 130 3.10 -11.85 3.33
N PHE A 131 2.92 -10.54 3.38
CA PHE A 131 3.18 -9.70 2.22
C PHE A 131 4.24 -8.66 2.55
N ARG A 132 5.28 -8.61 1.70
CA ARG A 132 6.27 -7.54 1.73
C ARG A 132 5.61 -6.32 1.10
N TYR A 133 5.44 -5.26 1.86
CA TYR A 133 4.92 -3.99 1.36
C TYR A 133 6.04 -2.95 1.31
N VAL A 134 5.76 -1.77 0.76
CA VAL A 134 6.71 -0.65 0.67
C VAL A 134 7.21 -0.27 2.05
#